data_AF-A0A1W5IFD1-F1
#
_entry.id   AF-A0A1W5IFD1-F1
#
_cell.length_a   1.000
_cell.length_b   1.000
_cell.length_c   1.000
_cell.angle_alpha   90.00
_cell.angle_beta   90.00
_cell.angle_gamma   90.00
#
_symmetry.space_group_name_H-M   'P 1'
#
loop_
_entity.id
_entity.type
_entity.pdbx_description
1 polymer ?
#
loop_
_entity_poly.entity_id
_entity_poly.type
_entity_poly.pdbx_seq_one_letter_code
_entity_poly.pdbx_strand_id
1 'polypeptide(L)'
;RMAGALRMDDAQYPMKFDNESLQFMVDLPYLHEPFEVKHEPFVTETVHGPYLQIIEEPKQRGFRFRYECEGPSHGGLPGASSERNRRTYPTVKVSNYVGHARVEVQLVTHTDPPRVHAHSLVGRQCNDNGICSIDVGPNDLTAQFSNLGILHVTKRGVAEVLTKRLREEKRRTKEPGYKFSDAEEQAIMQEAKELGKNMDLNIVRLKFTAYLQDSNGSFTRALKPVVSNPIYDSKSPNASKISR
;
A
#
# COMPACT_ATOMS: atom_id res chain seq x y z
N ARG A 1 75.28 11.01 14.10
CA ARG A 1 74.43 9.80 14.13
C ARG A 1 75.14 8.81 15.07
N MET A 2 75.05 8.97 16.40
CA MET A 2 74.01 8.44 17.33
C MET A 2 73.82 6.92 17.12
N ALA A 3 74.55 6.06 17.85
CA ALA A 3 74.26 5.45 19.19
C ALA A 3 73.35 4.20 19.05
N GLY A 4 73.75 2.96 19.40
CA GLY A 4 74.04 2.40 20.74
C GLY A 4 72.72 1.82 21.33
N ALA A 5 72.55 0.64 21.93
CA ALA A 5 73.42 -0.40 22.51
C ALA A 5 72.60 -1.70 22.75
N LEU A 6 73.29 -2.78 23.14
CA LEU A 6 72.84 -4.14 23.52
C LEU A 6 72.20 -4.24 24.93
N ARG A 7 71.38 -5.29 25.19
CA ARG A 7 71.47 -6.31 26.31
C ARG A 7 70.10 -6.94 26.68
N MET A 8 69.99 -8.29 26.68
CA MET A 8 69.95 -9.27 27.84
C MET A 8 68.55 -9.41 28.47
N ASP A 9 68.02 -10.53 28.99
CA ASP A 9 68.44 -11.94 29.22
C ASP A 9 67.16 -12.74 29.66
N ASP A 10 67.26 -14.09 29.67
CA ASP A 10 66.58 -15.07 30.57
C ASP A 10 65.03 -15.17 30.61
N ALA A 11 64.36 -16.29 30.94
CA ALA A 11 64.63 -17.72 31.11
C ALA A 11 63.26 -18.41 31.42
N GLN A 12 63.22 -19.74 31.30
CA GLN A 12 62.44 -20.69 32.13
C GLN A 12 60.89 -20.83 32.04
N TYR A 13 60.48 -22.04 31.62
CA TYR A 13 59.29 -22.85 32.05
C TYR A 13 58.97 -22.73 33.57
N PRO A 14 57.81 -23.17 34.16
CA PRO A 14 56.77 -24.10 33.68
C PRO A 14 55.28 -23.79 34.11
N MET A 15 54.37 -24.68 33.70
CA MET A 15 53.11 -25.14 34.33
C MET A 15 52.59 -24.42 35.60
N LYS A 16 51.31 -24.02 35.59
CA LYS A 16 50.26 -24.50 36.53
C LYS A 16 48.88 -23.92 36.20
N PHE A 17 47.89 -24.81 36.20
CA PHE A 17 46.46 -24.49 36.21
C PHE A 17 46.11 -23.84 37.55
N ASP A 18 45.45 -22.68 37.50
CA ASP A 18 44.70 -22.16 38.62
C ASP A 18 43.22 -21.94 38.27
N ASN A 19 42.41 -22.36 39.24
CA ASN A 19 40.99 -22.65 39.22
C ASN A 19 40.13 -21.37 39.34
N GLU A 20 40.43 -20.34 38.55
CA GLU A 20 39.67 -19.08 38.48
C GLU A 20 39.05 -18.80 37.11
N SER A 21 39.30 -19.65 36.11
CA SER A 21 38.77 -19.51 34.75
C SER A 21 37.39 -20.16 34.54
N LEU A 22 36.88 -20.92 35.52
CA LEU A 22 35.55 -21.53 35.46
C LEU A 22 34.43 -20.67 36.07
N GLN A 23 34.78 -19.62 36.83
CA GLN A 23 33.79 -18.74 37.47
C GLN A 23 33.32 -17.57 36.59
N PHE A 24 33.98 -17.34 35.43
CA PHE A 24 33.69 -16.20 34.56
C PHE A 24 32.78 -16.52 33.35
N MET A 25 32.22 -17.73 33.27
CA MET A 25 31.31 -18.16 32.20
C MET A 25 29.85 -18.30 32.64
N VAL A 26 29.42 -17.59 33.70
CA VAL A 26 28.04 -17.64 34.21
C VAL A 26 27.29 -16.32 34.25
N ASP A 27 27.89 -15.20 33.84
CA ASP A 27 27.18 -13.92 33.76
C ASP A 27 27.40 -13.24 32.40
N LEU A 28 26.60 -13.64 31.40
CA LEU A 28 26.24 -12.72 30.33
C LEU A 28 24.72 -12.77 30.15
N PRO A 29 23.98 -11.74 30.58
CA PRO A 29 22.55 -11.69 30.39
C PRO A 29 22.27 -11.62 28.88
N TYR A 30 21.68 -12.70 28.39
CA TYR A 30 20.91 -12.78 27.16
C TYR A 30 20.05 -11.52 27.03
N LEU A 31 20.48 -10.60 26.18
CA LEU A 31 19.68 -9.48 25.70
C LEU A 31 18.52 -10.11 24.91
N HIS A 32 17.45 -10.43 25.64
CA HIS A 32 16.14 -10.67 25.07
C HIS A 32 15.66 -9.29 24.60
N GLU A 33 16.22 -8.82 23.49
CA GLU A 33 15.55 -7.86 22.64
C GLU A 33 14.15 -8.43 22.41
N PRO A 34 13.07 -7.76 22.84
CA PRO A 34 11.75 -8.16 22.39
C PRO A 34 11.80 -8.01 20.88
N PHE A 35 11.86 -9.13 20.16
CA PHE A 35 11.55 -9.15 18.74
C PHE A 35 10.18 -8.49 18.65
N GLU A 36 10.18 -7.22 18.26
CA GLU A 36 8.98 -6.53 17.85
C GLU A 36 8.54 -7.29 16.61
N VAL A 37 7.66 -8.27 16.82
CA VAL A 37 6.91 -8.91 15.76
C VAL A 37 6.09 -7.79 15.17
N LYS A 38 6.66 -7.11 14.16
CA LYS A 38 5.93 -6.22 13.30
C LYS A 38 4.76 -7.06 12.81
N HIS A 39 3.56 -6.70 13.23
CA HIS A 39 2.33 -7.23 12.67
C HIS A 39 2.42 -6.96 11.16
N GLU A 40 2.80 -7.96 10.37
CA GLU A 40 2.51 -7.93 8.95
C GLU A 40 1.00 -8.11 8.84
N PRO A 41 0.24 -7.10 8.41
CA PRO A 41 -1.19 -7.25 8.19
C PRO A 41 -1.49 -8.12 6.96
N PHE A 42 -0.45 -8.62 6.29
CA PHE A 42 -0.52 -9.37 5.05
C PHE A 42 -0.22 -10.84 5.30
N VAL A 43 -1.05 -11.72 4.75
CA VAL A 43 -0.78 -13.17 4.76
C VAL A 43 0.55 -13.40 4.04
N THR A 44 1.51 -14.03 4.71
CA THR A 44 2.84 -14.36 4.16
C THR A 44 2.70 -15.10 2.83
N GLU A 45 3.36 -14.60 1.78
CA GLU A 45 3.42 -15.24 0.46
C GLU A 45 4.17 -16.57 0.56
N THR A 46 3.47 -17.65 0.93
CA THR A 46 3.95 -19.01 0.66
C THR A 46 3.86 -19.24 -0.86
N VAL A 47 4.78 -20.02 -1.45
CA VAL A 47 4.82 -20.30 -2.91
C VAL A 47 3.46 -20.79 -3.49
N HIS A 48 2.59 -21.33 -2.64
CA HIS A 48 1.25 -21.81 -2.99
C HIS A 48 0.08 -21.06 -2.30
N GLY A 49 0.36 -19.92 -1.68
CA GLY A 49 -0.63 -19.15 -0.92
C GLY A 49 -1.66 -18.43 -1.79
N PRO A 50 -2.76 -17.94 -1.19
CA PRO A 50 -3.73 -17.11 -1.88
C PRO A 50 -3.10 -15.80 -2.34
N TYR A 51 -3.37 -15.39 -3.58
CA TYR A 51 -2.83 -14.16 -4.15
C TYR A 51 -3.87 -13.44 -5.00
N LEU A 52 -3.68 -12.13 -5.16
CA LEU A 52 -4.54 -11.27 -5.98
C LEU A 52 -3.85 -10.99 -7.32
N GLN A 53 -4.59 -11.10 -8.42
CA GLN A 53 -4.09 -10.86 -9.77
C GLN A 53 -5.02 -9.95 -10.55
N ILE A 54 -4.47 -9.01 -11.33
CA ILE A 54 -5.22 -8.21 -12.29
C ILE A 54 -5.40 -9.05 -13.57
N ILE A 55 -6.66 -9.28 -13.97
CA ILE A 55 -7.05 -10.04 -15.16
C ILE A 55 -7.32 -9.10 -16.33
N GLU A 56 -7.94 -7.95 -16.07
CA GLU A 56 -8.17 -6.89 -17.03
C GLU A 56 -7.69 -5.57 -16.44
N GLU A 57 -6.65 -5.00 -17.03
CA GLU A 57 -6.11 -3.69 -16.65
C GLU A 57 -7.10 -2.56 -16.99
N PRO A 58 -7.09 -1.41 -16.29
CA PRO A 58 -7.84 -0.24 -16.72
C PRO A 58 -7.26 0.33 -18.01
N LYS A 59 -8.12 0.93 -18.83
CA LYS A 59 -7.67 1.67 -20.01
C LYS A 59 -6.83 2.87 -19.58
N GLN A 60 -5.58 2.92 -20.03
CA GLN A 60 -4.65 3.96 -19.61
C GLN A 60 -5.04 5.36 -20.11
N ARG A 61 -5.63 5.48 -21.31
CA ARG A 61 -5.92 6.78 -21.95
C ARG A 61 -7.35 6.87 -22.46
N GLY A 62 -7.84 8.10 -22.61
CA GLY A 62 -9.15 8.40 -23.16
C GLY A 62 -10.27 8.43 -22.12
N PHE A 63 -9.97 8.13 -20.85
CA PHE A 63 -10.90 8.34 -19.74
C PHE A 63 -10.78 9.77 -19.22
N ARG A 64 -11.89 10.39 -18.83
CA ARG A 64 -11.93 11.78 -18.35
C ARG A 64 -12.22 11.80 -16.86
N PHE A 65 -11.38 12.48 -16.08
CA PHE A 65 -11.69 12.75 -14.68
C PHE A 65 -12.68 13.91 -14.61
N ARG A 66 -13.60 13.86 -13.64
CA ARG A 66 -14.76 14.76 -13.59
C ARG A 66 -14.80 15.54 -12.30
N TYR A 67 -15.07 16.83 -12.37
CA TYR A 67 -15.35 17.62 -11.16
C TYR A 67 -16.72 17.25 -10.59
N GLU A 68 -16.90 17.48 -9.29
CA GLU A 68 -18.15 17.23 -8.58
C GLU A 68 -19.35 17.94 -9.22
N CYS A 69 -19.16 19.20 -9.66
CA CYS A 69 -20.18 20.00 -10.32
C CYS A 69 -20.64 19.47 -11.69
N GLU A 70 -19.92 18.51 -12.29
CA GLU A 70 -20.32 17.89 -13.57
C GLU A 70 -21.35 16.76 -13.39
N GLY A 71 -21.60 16.31 -12.15
CA GLY A 71 -22.53 15.23 -11.83
C GLY A 71 -21.97 13.79 -11.95
N PRO A 72 -22.75 12.77 -11.56
CA PRO A 72 -22.30 11.41 -11.23
C PRO A 72 -21.89 10.47 -12.39
N SER A 73 -21.38 11.04 -13.50
CA SER A 73 -20.66 10.42 -14.63
C SER A 73 -21.43 10.04 -15.91
N HIS A 74 -20.69 10.12 -17.03
CA HIS A 74 -21.05 9.74 -18.40
C HIS A 74 -20.63 8.29 -18.77
N GLY A 75 -20.38 7.43 -17.78
CA GLY A 75 -19.92 6.04 -17.98
C GLY A 75 -18.71 5.68 -17.13
N GLY A 76 -18.56 4.38 -16.84
CA GLY A 76 -17.48 3.84 -16.02
C GLY A 76 -16.13 3.72 -16.76
N LEU A 77 -15.06 3.65 -16.00
CA LEU A 77 -13.69 3.42 -16.44
C LEU A 77 -13.62 2.08 -17.21
N PRO A 78 -13.33 2.10 -18.52
CA PRO A 78 -13.24 0.89 -19.30
C PRO A 78 -11.96 0.10 -19.00
N GLY A 79 -11.99 -1.19 -19.30
CA GLY A 79 -10.81 -2.05 -19.36
C GLY A 79 -9.92 -1.74 -20.56
N ALA A 80 -8.66 -2.15 -20.49
CA ALA A 80 -7.64 -1.95 -21.51
C ALA A 80 -8.03 -2.60 -22.85
N SER A 81 -8.68 -3.76 -22.81
CA SER A 81 -9.17 -4.51 -23.99
C SER A 81 -10.58 -4.09 -24.44
N SER A 82 -11.15 -3.03 -23.83
CA SER A 82 -12.51 -2.60 -24.12
C SER A 82 -12.61 -1.96 -25.51
N GLU A 83 -13.52 -2.52 -26.32
CA GLU A 83 -13.82 -2.09 -27.69
C GLU A 83 -15.27 -1.59 -27.81
N ARG A 84 -15.64 -1.02 -28.98
CA ARG A 84 -16.98 -0.45 -29.22
C ARG A 84 -18.10 -1.47 -28.96
N ASN A 85 -17.91 -2.71 -29.40
CA ASN A 85 -18.92 -3.77 -29.35
C ASN A 85 -18.72 -4.76 -28.20
N ARG A 86 -17.58 -4.70 -27.52
CA ARG A 86 -17.23 -5.57 -26.39
C ARG A 86 -16.64 -4.74 -25.27
N ARG A 87 -17.51 -4.29 -24.37
CA ARG A 87 -17.10 -3.51 -23.21
C ARG A 87 -16.50 -4.42 -22.16
N THR A 88 -15.28 -4.11 -21.74
CA THR A 88 -14.59 -4.75 -20.62
C THR A 88 -14.33 -3.71 -19.54
N TYR A 89 -13.98 -4.16 -18.34
CA TYR A 89 -13.82 -3.31 -17.16
C TYR A 89 -12.67 -3.82 -16.31
N PRO A 90 -12.04 -2.95 -15.49
CA PRO A 90 -11.00 -3.38 -14.56
C PRO A 90 -11.47 -4.58 -13.74
N THR A 91 -10.74 -5.69 -13.85
CA THR A 91 -11.13 -6.97 -13.28
C THR A 91 -9.93 -7.60 -12.58
N VAL A 92 -10.14 -8.08 -11.36
CA VAL A 92 -9.14 -8.81 -10.57
C VAL A 92 -9.68 -10.15 -10.12
N LYS A 93 -8.80 -11.10 -9.85
CA LYS A 93 -9.14 -12.44 -9.40
C LYS A 93 -8.30 -12.84 -8.20
N VAL A 94 -8.96 -13.35 -7.16
CA VAL A 94 -8.28 -14.03 -6.06
C VAL A 94 -8.05 -15.47 -6.48
N SER A 95 -6.79 -15.90 -6.48
CA SER A 95 -6.36 -17.24 -6.87
C SER A 95 -5.87 -18.03 -5.66
N ASN A 96 -5.84 -19.36 -5.75
CA ASN A 96 -5.42 -20.28 -4.69
C ASN A 96 -6.20 -20.10 -3.37
N TYR A 97 -7.49 -19.80 -3.48
CA TYR A 97 -8.39 -19.63 -2.33
C TYR A 97 -9.76 -20.23 -2.65
N VAL A 98 -10.43 -20.73 -1.61
CA VAL A 98 -11.81 -21.20 -1.67
C VAL A 98 -12.54 -20.59 -0.47
N GLY A 99 -13.66 -19.93 -0.73
CA GLY A 99 -14.43 -19.21 0.28
C GLY A 99 -14.80 -17.80 -0.20
N HIS A 100 -15.22 -16.95 0.73
CA HIS A 100 -15.56 -15.56 0.41
C HIS A 100 -14.36 -14.62 0.57
N ALA A 101 -14.30 -13.61 -0.28
CA ALA A 101 -13.33 -12.52 -0.19
C ALA A 101 -14.00 -11.18 -0.48
N ARG A 102 -13.52 -10.12 0.17
CA ARG A 102 -13.87 -8.73 -0.12
C ARG A 102 -12.72 -8.07 -0.87
N VAL A 103 -12.97 -7.54 -2.05
CA VAL A 103 -11.97 -6.83 -2.85
C VAL A 103 -12.26 -5.34 -2.76
N GLU A 104 -11.33 -4.59 -2.19
CA GLU A 104 -11.33 -3.12 -2.17
C GLU A 104 -10.44 -2.57 -3.29
N VAL A 105 -10.86 -1.46 -3.89
CA VAL A 105 -10.07 -0.66 -4.82
C VAL A 105 -10.02 0.79 -4.35
N GLN A 106 -8.83 1.38 -4.40
CA GLN A 106 -8.60 2.79 -4.08
C GLN A 106 -7.64 3.44 -5.09
N LEU A 107 -7.68 4.78 -5.19
CA LEU A 107 -6.74 5.53 -6.02
C LEU A 107 -5.44 5.81 -5.29
N VAL A 108 -4.33 5.54 -5.97
CA VAL A 108 -2.97 5.82 -5.49
C VAL A 108 -2.18 6.66 -6.51
N THR A 109 -1.10 7.26 -6.04
CA THR A 109 -0.13 7.98 -6.86
C THR A 109 0.48 7.07 -7.92
N HIS A 110 0.90 7.66 -9.04
CA HIS A 110 1.57 6.91 -10.10
C HIS A 110 3.01 6.51 -9.74
N THR A 111 3.65 7.25 -8.82
CA THR A 111 5.01 7.04 -8.34
C THR A 111 5.12 5.88 -7.36
N ASP A 112 6.28 5.22 -7.34
CA ASP A 112 6.62 4.20 -6.35
C ASP A 112 7.46 4.79 -5.20
N PRO A 113 7.21 4.42 -3.92
CA PRO A 113 6.11 3.57 -3.48
C PRO A 113 4.74 4.28 -3.63
N PRO A 114 3.66 3.52 -3.94
CA PRO A 114 2.33 4.09 -4.15
C PRO A 114 1.76 4.67 -2.84
N ARG A 115 1.33 5.93 -2.88
CA ARG A 115 0.70 6.67 -1.77
C ARG A 115 -0.75 6.98 -2.10
N VAL A 116 -1.57 7.33 -1.11
CA VAL A 116 -2.96 7.78 -1.37
C VAL A 116 -3.01 8.95 -2.35
N HIS A 117 -3.93 8.89 -3.31
CA HIS A 117 -4.18 10.01 -4.21
C HIS A 117 -5.20 10.99 -3.60
N ALA A 118 -5.34 12.21 -4.15
CA ALA A 118 -6.37 13.16 -3.72
C ALA A 118 -7.74 12.88 -4.39
N HIS A 119 -7.74 12.56 -5.68
CA HIS A 119 -8.95 12.15 -6.42
C HIS A 119 -9.65 10.94 -5.79
N SER A 120 -10.98 10.88 -5.87
CA SER A 120 -11.80 9.80 -5.30
C SER A 120 -12.36 8.89 -6.39
N LEU A 121 -12.48 7.59 -6.09
CA LEU A 121 -13.35 6.74 -6.89
C LEU A 121 -14.80 7.03 -6.52
N VAL A 122 -15.65 7.10 -7.53
CA VAL A 122 -17.10 7.25 -7.37
C VAL A 122 -17.80 6.18 -8.19
N GLY A 123 -18.98 5.75 -7.76
CA GLY A 123 -19.67 4.66 -8.42
C GLY A 123 -20.63 3.96 -7.48
N ARG A 124 -21.31 2.94 -7.99
CA ARG A 124 -22.36 2.23 -7.26
C ARG A 124 -21.86 1.54 -5.98
N GLN A 125 -20.62 1.05 -6.00
CA GLN A 125 -20.02 0.27 -4.91
C GLN A 125 -18.96 1.06 -4.13
N CYS A 126 -18.98 2.40 -4.20
CA CYS A 126 -17.98 3.28 -3.63
C CYS A 126 -18.53 4.01 -2.41
N ASN A 127 -17.70 4.17 -1.38
CA ASN A 127 -18.01 4.94 -0.18
C ASN A 127 -17.50 6.39 -0.29
N ASP A 128 -17.84 7.21 0.70
CA ASP A 128 -17.46 8.63 0.77
C ASP A 128 -15.94 8.86 0.93
N ASN A 129 -15.17 7.81 1.23
CA ASN A 129 -13.72 7.87 1.32
C ASN A 129 -13.02 7.59 -0.03
N GLY A 130 -13.80 7.36 -1.10
CA GLY A 130 -13.28 7.10 -2.44
C GLY A 130 -12.70 5.69 -2.60
N ILE A 131 -13.17 4.75 -1.78
CA ILE A 131 -12.83 3.32 -1.84
C ILE A 131 -14.07 2.58 -2.34
N CYS A 132 -13.90 1.67 -3.29
CA CYS A 132 -14.99 0.82 -3.76
C CYS A 132 -14.74 -0.63 -3.36
N SER A 133 -15.78 -1.35 -2.94
CA SER A 133 -15.65 -2.71 -2.42
C SER A 133 -16.67 -3.65 -3.07
N ILE A 134 -16.23 -4.86 -3.44
CA ILE A 134 -17.09 -5.92 -3.95
C ILE A 134 -16.78 -7.21 -3.20
N ASP A 135 -17.83 -7.91 -2.75
CA ASP A 135 -17.72 -9.23 -2.15
C ASP A 135 -17.86 -10.31 -3.25
N VAL A 136 -16.96 -11.29 -3.24
CA VAL A 136 -16.86 -12.39 -4.21
C VAL A 136 -16.76 -13.74 -3.50
N GLY A 137 -16.99 -14.83 -4.24
CA GLY A 137 -17.00 -16.20 -3.72
C GLY A 137 -18.41 -16.75 -3.44
N PRO A 138 -18.52 -18.06 -3.11
CA PRO A 138 -17.42 -18.99 -2.92
C PRO A 138 -16.89 -19.61 -4.22
N ASN A 139 -17.69 -19.62 -5.29
CA ASN A 139 -17.37 -20.32 -6.54
C ASN A 139 -16.62 -19.43 -7.55
N ASP A 140 -16.97 -18.15 -7.61
CA ASP A 140 -16.29 -17.17 -8.46
C ASP A 140 -15.65 -16.09 -7.60
N LEU A 141 -14.32 -16.06 -7.61
CA LEU A 141 -13.47 -15.13 -6.88
C LEU A 141 -12.97 -13.98 -7.79
N THR A 142 -13.75 -13.67 -8.83
CA THR A 142 -13.46 -12.61 -9.79
C THR A 142 -14.27 -11.36 -9.45
N ALA A 143 -13.58 -10.25 -9.17
CA ALA A 143 -14.20 -8.94 -8.91
C ALA A 143 -14.04 -8.04 -10.13
N GLN A 144 -15.16 -7.62 -10.72
CA GLN A 144 -15.20 -6.68 -11.84
C GLN A 144 -15.81 -5.34 -11.42
N PHE A 145 -15.14 -4.25 -11.77
CA PHE A 145 -15.55 -2.89 -11.39
C PHE A 145 -16.04 -2.08 -12.61
N SER A 146 -17.31 -2.27 -13.00
CA SER A 146 -17.85 -1.71 -14.25
C SER A 146 -18.37 -0.27 -14.17
N ASN A 147 -18.57 0.27 -12.98
CA ASN A 147 -19.15 1.60 -12.75
C ASN A 147 -18.20 2.55 -11.99
N LEU A 148 -16.89 2.45 -12.23
CA LEU A 148 -15.91 3.35 -11.62
C LEU A 148 -15.83 4.69 -12.36
N GLY A 149 -16.11 5.78 -11.67
CA GLY A 149 -15.73 7.14 -12.04
C GLY A 149 -14.52 7.61 -11.24
N ILE A 150 -13.84 8.63 -11.74
CA ILE A 150 -12.76 9.33 -11.01
C ILE A 150 -13.20 10.78 -10.81
N LEU A 151 -13.45 11.11 -9.54
CA LEU A 151 -13.77 12.45 -9.09
C LEU A 151 -12.49 13.27 -8.96
N HIS A 152 -12.39 14.30 -9.78
CA HIS A 152 -11.30 15.25 -9.81
C HIS A 152 -11.44 16.24 -8.63
N VAL A 153 -10.44 16.24 -7.74
CA VAL A 153 -10.29 17.21 -6.66
C VAL A 153 -9.47 18.39 -7.15
N THR A 154 -9.97 19.62 -6.92
CA THR A 154 -9.25 20.84 -7.30
C THR A 154 -7.96 20.99 -6.48
N LYS A 155 -6.95 21.68 -7.04
CA LYS A 155 -5.66 21.91 -6.36
C LYS A 155 -5.80 22.54 -4.97
N ARG A 156 -6.84 23.35 -4.72
CA ARG A 156 -7.12 23.96 -3.41
C ARG A 156 -7.61 22.93 -2.38
N GLY A 157 -8.38 21.93 -2.80
CA GLY A 157 -8.93 20.89 -1.92
C GLY A 157 -7.99 19.72 -1.63
N VAL A 158 -6.86 19.61 -2.35
CA VAL A 158 -5.92 18.47 -2.23
C VAL A 158 -5.47 18.22 -0.80
N ALA A 159 -5.02 19.26 -0.10
CA ALA A 159 -4.46 19.11 1.25
C ALA A 159 -5.49 18.58 2.26
N GLU A 160 -6.73 19.08 2.19
CA GLU A 160 -7.82 18.64 3.07
C GLU A 160 -8.18 17.18 2.83
N VAL A 161 -8.37 16.79 1.56
CA VAL A 161 -8.72 15.42 1.20
C VAL A 161 -7.60 14.43 1.59
N LEU A 162 -6.33 14.79 1.36
CA LEU A 162 -5.20 13.96 1.77
C LEU A 162 -5.08 13.83 3.28
N THR A 163 -5.35 14.91 4.03
CA THR A 163 -5.35 14.87 5.51
C THR A 163 -6.37 13.84 6.00
N LYS A 164 -7.60 13.86 5.47
CA LYS A 164 -8.64 12.88 5.82
C LYS A 164 -8.21 11.45 5.49
N ARG A 165 -7.64 11.22 4.30
CA ARG A 165 -7.20 9.88 3.86
C ARG A 165 -6.06 9.32 4.69
N LEU A 166 -5.03 10.12 4.94
CA LEU A 166 -3.89 9.70 5.77
C LEU A 166 -4.31 9.44 7.21
N ARG A 167 -5.24 10.23 7.75
CA ARG A 167 -5.84 9.97 9.07
C ARG A 167 -6.52 8.62 9.11
N GLU A 168 -7.34 8.30 8.10
CA GLU A 168 -8.03 7.02 8.02
C GLU A 168 -7.07 5.83 7.85
N GLU A 169 -6.01 5.96 7.05
CA GLU A 169 -4.97 4.92 6.94
C GLU A 169 -4.28 4.68 8.28
N LYS A 170 -3.86 5.75 8.99
CA LYS A 170 -3.24 5.60 10.32
C LYS A 170 -4.21 5.02 11.34
N ARG A 171 -5.50 5.35 11.26
CA ARG A 171 -6.54 4.82 12.16
C ARG A 171 -6.74 3.32 11.98
N ARG A 172 -6.62 2.79 10.75
CA ARG A 172 -6.75 1.35 10.47
C ARG A 172 -5.67 0.50 11.16
N THR A 173 -4.50 1.07 11.42
CA THR A 173 -3.38 0.39 12.11
C THR A 173 -3.48 0.53 13.64
N LYS A 174 -4.43 1.30 14.15
CA LYS A 174 -4.63 1.55 15.58
C LYS A 174 -5.85 0.80 16.09
N GLU A 175 -5.89 0.59 17.39
CA GLU A 175 -7.04 -0.03 18.05
C GLU A 175 -8.35 0.75 17.80
N PRO A 176 -9.50 0.06 17.67
CA PRO A 176 -10.80 0.72 17.54
C PRO A 176 -11.01 1.75 18.67
N GLY A 177 -11.35 2.98 18.29
CA GLY A 177 -11.58 4.07 19.25
C GLY A 177 -10.32 4.86 19.65
N TYR A 178 -9.15 4.55 19.08
CA TYR A 178 -7.94 5.35 19.26
C TYR A 178 -8.16 6.82 18.86
N LYS A 179 -7.76 7.74 19.73
CA LYS A 179 -7.78 9.18 19.47
C LYS A 179 -6.36 9.66 19.21
N PHE A 180 -6.18 10.33 18.09
CA PHE A 180 -4.91 10.99 17.77
C PHE A 180 -4.67 12.14 18.74
N SER A 181 -3.43 12.27 19.19
CA SER A 181 -2.92 13.45 19.89
C SER A 181 -2.77 14.63 18.93
N ASP A 182 -2.73 15.86 19.47
CA ASP A 182 -2.52 17.07 18.67
C ASP A 182 -1.23 17.01 17.83
N ALA A 183 -0.16 16.41 18.38
CA ALA A 183 1.09 16.23 17.67
C ALA A 183 0.96 15.26 16.48
N GLU A 184 0.20 14.16 16.62
CA GLU A 184 -0.08 13.23 15.53
C GLU A 184 -0.97 13.86 14.46
N GLU A 185 -1.99 14.64 14.85
CA GLU A 185 -2.83 15.37 13.91
C GLU A 185 -2.01 16.38 13.10
N GLN A 186 -1.13 17.15 13.75
CA GLN A 186 -0.21 18.07 13.07
C GLN A 186 0.74 17.33 12.11
N ALA A 187 1.28 16.18 12.51
CA ALA A 187 2.13 15.36 11.66
C ALA A 187 1.38 14.86 10.41
N ILE A 188 0.12 14.44 10.55
CA ILE A 188 -0.73 14.04 9.42
C ILE A 188 -0.97 15.22 8.47
N MET A 189 -1.28 16.41 9.00
CA MET A 189 -1.50 17.60 8.18
C MET A 189 -0.25 18.02 7.41
N GLN A 190 0.92 17.95 8.06
CA GLN A 190 2.19 18.27 7.41
C GLN A 190 2.53 17.26 6.31
N GLU A 191 2.35 15.97 6.57
CA GLU A 191 2.52 14.91 5.57
C GLU A 191 1.58 15.09 4.37
N ALA A 192 0.30 15.42 4.62
CA ALA A 192 -0.68 15.70 3.57
C ALA A 192 -0.26 16.90 2.70
N LYS A 193 0.27 17.96 3.32
CA LYS A 193 0.74 19.16 2.63
C LYS A 193 1.95 18.86 1.74
N GLU A 194 2.88 18.05 2.22
CA GLU A 194 4.07 17.65 1.45
C GLU A 194 3.69 16.73 0.29
N LEU A 195 2.86 15.72 0.53
CA LEU A 195 2.36 14.83 -0.50
C LEU A 195 1.57 15.60 -1.58
N GLY A 196 0.74 16.56 -1.17
CA GLY A 196 -0.06 17.38 -2.08
C GLY A 196 0.76 18.32 -2.99
N LYS A 197 1.95 18.76 -2.57
CA LYS A 197 2.81 19.64 -3.39
C LYS A 197 3.32 18.95 -4.67
N ASN A 198 3.66 17.67 -4.54
CA ASN A 198 4.29 16.89 -5.60
C ASN A 198 3.29 15.96 -6.33
N MET A 199 2.00 16.04 -6.00
CA MET A 199 0.98 15.17 -6.56
C MET A 199 0.62 15.57 -8.00
N ASP A 200 0.71 14.61 -8.92
CA ASP A 200 0.23 14.79 -10.29
C ASP A 200 -1.27 14.47 -10.39
N LEU A 201 -2.09 15.51 -10.52
CA LEU A 201 -3.54 15.38 -10.64
C LEU A 201 -4.01 14.84 -11.99
N ASN A 202 -3.10 14.60 -12.94
CA ASN A 202 -3.42 14.08 -14.27
C ASN A 202 -3.23 12.57 -14.39
N ILE A 203 -2.59 11.93 -13.41
CA ILE A 203 -2.23 10.51 -13.48
C ILE A 203 -2.53 9.82 -12.16
N VAL A 204 -3.28 8.72 -12.22
CA VAL A 204 -3.59 7.88 -11.07
C VAL A 204 -3.32 6.41 -11.37
N ARG A 205 -3.21 5.58 -10.33
CA ARG A 205 -3.22 4.11 -10.44
C ARG A 205 -4.31 3.55 -9.53
N LEU A 206 -4.84 2.37 -9.86
CA LEU A 206 -5.75 1.62 -8.99
C LEU A 206 -4.94 0.68 -8.12
N LYS A 207 -5.14 0.72 -6.81
CA LYS A 207 -4.61 -0.27 -5.87
C LYS A 207 -5.75 -1.18 -5.45
N PHE A 208 -5.63 -2.46 -5.76
CA PHE A 208 -6.57 -3.49 -5.33
C PHE A 208 -6.02 -4.20 -4.09
N THR A 209 -6.87 -4.38 -3.08
CA THR A 209 -6.55 -5.11 -1.86
C THR A 209 -7.68 -6.11 -1.61
N ALA A 210 -7.33 -7.38 -1.45
CA ALA A 210 -8.31 -8.43 -1.14
C ALA A 210 -8.21 -8.82 0.33
N TYR A 211 -9.35 -9.00 0.98
CA TYR A 211 -9.47 -9.46 2.35
C TYR A 211 -10.23 -10.78 2.35
N LEU A 212 -9.61 -11.83 2.87
CA LEU A 212 -10.22 -13.15 2.98
C LEU A 212 -11.10 -13.23 4.23
N GLN A 213 -12.19 -13.97 4.12
CA GLN A 213 -13.07 -14.24 5.25
C GLN A 213 -12.37 -15.12 6.29
N ASP A 214 -12.48 -14.76 7.57
CA ASP A 214 -12.03 -15.54 8.71
C ASP A 214 -13.13 -16.50 9.21
N SER A 215 -12.80 -17.31 10.22
CA SER A 215 -13.72 -18.26 10.84
C SER A 215 -14.97 -17.61 11.46
N ASN A 216 -14.89 -16.32 11.80
CA ASN A 216 -15.97 -15.56 12.41
C ASN A 216 -16.84 -14.86 11.35
N GLY A 217 -16.56 -15.11 10.07
CA GLY A 217 -17.27 -14.52 8.94
C GLY A 217 -16.80 -13.11 8.58
N SER A 218 -15.78 -12.56 9.25
CA SER A 218 -15.25 -11.21 9.02
C SER A 218 -14.11 -11.20 8.00
N PHE A 219 -13.98 -10.12 7.24
CA PHE A 219 -12.92 -9.98 6.23
C PHE A 219 -11.66 -9.33 6.82
N THR A 220 -10.86 -10.10 7.56
CA THR A 220 -9.72 -9.57 8.34
C THR A 220 -8.35 -9.88 7.75
N ARG A 221 -8.25 -10.90 6.88
CA ARG A 221 -6.97 -11.39 6.36
C ARG A 221 -6.63 -10.73 5.03
N ALA A 222 -5.83 -9.67 5.03
CA ALA A 222 -5.44 -8.97 3.81
C ALA A 222 -4.39 -9.75 3.00
N LEU A 223 -4.57 -9.81 1.69
CA LEU A 223 -3.55 -10.24 0.73
C LEU A 223 -2.66 -9.06 0.33
N LYS A 224 -1.48 -9.37 -0.20
CA LYS A 224 -0.60 -8.36 -0.79
C LYS A 224 -1.35 -7.58 -1.87
N PRO A 225 -1.36 -6.24 -1.80
CA PRO A 225 -2.08 -5.43 -2.78
C PRO A 225 -1.38 -5.47 -4.14
N VAL A 226 -2.17 -5.35 -5.21
CA VAL A 226 -1.67 -5.19 -6.58
C VAL A 226 -2.06 -3.83 -7.12
N VAL A 227 -1.15 -3.20 -7.87
CA VAL A 227 -1.33 -1.84 -8.40
C VAL A 227 -1.36 -1.89 -9.91
N SER A 228 -2.42 -1.34 -10.50
CA SER A 228 -2.64 -1.31 -11.94
C SER A 228 -1.62 -0.45 -12.67
N ASN A 229 -1.69 -0.51 -14.00
CA ASN A 229 -1.12 0.48 -14.89
C ASN A 229 -1.70 1.90 -14.64
N PRO A 230 -0.94 2.96 -14.99
CA PRO A 230 -1.38 4.34 -14.84
C PRO A 230 -2.54 4.70 -15.77
N ILE A 231 -3.46 5.51 -15.25
CA ILE A 231 -4.61 6.08 -15.94
C ILE A 231 -4.37 7.59 -16.06
N TYR A 232 -4.37 8.09 -17.28
CA TYR A 232 -4.12 9.49 -17.62
C TYR A 232 -5.45 10.20 -17.90
N ASP A 233 -5.63 11.38 -17.29
CA ASP A 233 -6.77 12.23 -17.58
C ASP A 233 -6.73 12.71 -19.04
N SER A 234 -7.73 12.33 -19.83
CA SER A 234 -7.87 12.78 -21.23
C SER A 234 -8.03 14.29 -21.39
N LYS A 235 -8.39 15.01 -20.32
CA LYS A 235 -8.43 16.48 -20.32
C LYS A 235 -7.10 17.14 -19.99
N SER A 236 -6.08 16.37 -19.60
CA SER A 236 -4.75 16.92 -19.34
C SER A 236 -4.09 17.44 -20.62
N PRO A 237 -3.44 18.63 -20.61
CA PRO A 237 -2.72 19.18 -21.76
C PRO A 237 -1.66 18.25 -22.37
N ASN A 238 -1.12 17.33 -21.56
CA ASN A 238 -0.09 16.39 -21.98
C ASN A 238 -0.66 15.07 -22.53
N ALA A 239 -1.94 14.77 -22.30
CA ALA A 239 -2.56 13.52 -22.73
C ALA A 239 -2.88 13.51 -24.24
N SER A 240 -3.09 14.68 -24.84
CA SER A 240 -3.42 14.87 -26.27
C SER A 240 -2.20 14.89 -27.21
N LYS A 241 -0.96 14.96 -26.69
CA LYS A 241 0.25 15.10 -27.51
C LYS A 241 0.81 13.81 -28.12
N ILE A 242 0.26 12.63 -27.79
CA ILE A 242 0.83 11.33 -28.21
C ILE A 242 -0.15 10.54 -29.12
N SER A 243 -1.10 11.22 -29.77
CA SER A 243 -2.00 10.58 -30.75
C SER A 243 -1.68 10.96 -32.21
N ARG A 244 -0.41 11.26 -32.52
CA ARG A 244 0.08 11.43 -33.88
C ARG A 244 1.22 10.48 -34.15
#